data_AF-U9URT7-F1
#
_entry.id   AF-U9URT7-F1
#
_cell.length_a   1.000
_cell.length_b   1.000
_cell.length_c   1.000
_cell.angle_alpha   90.00
_cell.angle_beta   90.00
_cell.angle_gamma   90.00
#
_symmetry.space_group_name_H-M   'P 1'
#
loop_
_entity.id
_entity.type
_entity.pdbx_description
1 polymer ?
#
loop_
_entity_poly.entity_id
_entity_poly.type
_entity_poly.pdbx_seq_one_letter_code
_entity_poly.pdbx_strand_id
1 'polypeptide(L)'
;MVIGYDIDFNFILPDTICVELVKTVYDPQIPCEFHTIPLQQELDSMLASCIPFFGIPIFSNLDSSNKSIIIGHKFRNTQSDNKYNVDVYSYCVKKKCFDILPQFTFCTLYISNYPTSSSSYASLPFKFKLLKSPFIDLNTISINPKCVSLYLSKNNNYKPMFLNQKVNQIKIKYLNWDEYVHN
;
A
#
# COMPACT_ATOMS: atom_id res chain seq x y z
N MET A 1 -5.52 -3.13 11.76
CA MET A 1 -5.96 -2.37 10.58
C MET A 1 -7.46 -2.54 10.51
N VAL A 2 -8.22 -1.48 10.72
CA VAL A 2 -9.68 -1.51 10.54
C VAL A 2 -9.88 -1.11 9.08
N ILE A 3 -10.30 -2.04 8.23
CA ILE A 3 -10.79 -1.70 6.89
C ILE A 3 -12.25 -1.28 7.11
N GLY A 4 -12.47 0.02 7.25
CA GLY A 4 -13.82 0.58 7.21
C GLY A 4 -14.29 0.61 5.76
N TYR A 5 -15.47 0.08 5.49
CA TYR A 5 -16.18 0.29 4.24
C TYR A 5 -17.08 1.51 4.46
N ASP A 6 -16.67 2.65 3.92
CA ASP A 6 -17.46 3.87 3.93
C ASP A 6 -18.20 3.97 2.59
N ILE A 7 -19.51 3.71 2.63
CA ILE A 7 -20.42 3.86 1.48
C ILE A 7 -20.75 5.33 1.20
N ASP A 8 -20.59 6.19 2.20
CA ASP A 8 -20.76 7.62 2.12
C ASP A 8 -19.39 8.26 1.89
N PHE A 9 -18.63 7.69 0.93
CA PHE A 9 -17.36 8.24 0.45
C PHE A 9 -17.63 9.55 -0.31
N ASN A 10 -18.17 10.54 0.39
CA ASN A 10 -18.46 11.91 -0.03
C ASN A 10 -17.16 12.69 -0.12
N PHE A 11 -16.29 12.24 -1.00
CA PHE A 11 -15.32 13.13 -1.60
C PHE A 11 -16.11 13.99 -2.59
N ILE A 12 -16.58 15.15 -2.13
CA ILE A 12 -16.92 16.25 -3.05
C ILE A 12 -15.60 16.72 -3.62
N LEU A 13 -15.07 15.94 -4.55
CA LEU A 13 -14.00 16.38 -5.41
C LEU A 13 -14.59 17.47 -6.29
N PRO A 14 -13.97 18.66 -6.38
CA PRO A 14 -14.27 19.57 -7.48
C PRO A 14 -14.40 18.79 -8.79
N ASP A 15 -15.36 19.14 -9.64
CA ASP A 15 -15.61 18.49 -10.95
C ASP A 15 -14.38 18.45 -11.86
N THR A 16 -13.33 19.21 -11.49
CA THR A 16 -12.04 19.24 -12.16
C THR A 16 -11.14 18.05 -11.83
N ILE A 17 -11.37 17.32 -10.74
CA ILE A 17 -10.50 16.21 -10.32
C ILE A 17 -10.96 14.92 -11.00
N CYS A 18 -10.03 14.30 -11.70
CA CYS A 18 -10.27 13.02 -12.36
C CYS A 18 -9.69 11.88 -11.52
N VAL A 19 -10.46 10.81 -11.35
CA VAL A 19 -9.99 9.58 -10.71
C VAL A 19 -10.02 8.45 -11.73
N GLU A 20 -8.86 7.85 -11.96
CA GLU A 20 -8.73 6.66 -12.79
C GLU A 20 -8.48 5.43 -11.90
N LEU A 21 -9.09 4.30 -12.27
CA LEU A 21 -9.02 3.07 -11.51
C LEU A 21 -8.53 1.93 -12.42
N VAL A 22 -7.35 1.41 -12.10
CA VAL A 22 -6.81 0.20 -12.72
C VAL A 22 -7.03 -0.99 -11.79
N LYS A 23 -7.61 -2.06 -12.32
CA LYS A 23 -7.93 -3.29 -11.58
C LYS A 23 -7.11 -4.45 -12.12
N THR A 24 -6.46 -5.17 -11.20
CA THR A 24 -5.79 -6.43 -11.52
C THR A 24 -6.35 -7.53 -10.65
N VAL A 25 -6.95 -8.54 -11.29
CA VAL A 25 -7.46 -9.73 -10.60
C VAL A 25 -6.30 -10.68 -10.32
N TYR A 26 -6.15 -11.08 -9.06
CA TYR A 26 -5.26 -12.15 -8.65
C TYR A 26 -6.10 -13.40 -8.32
N ASP A 27 -5.94 -14.43 -9.16
CA ASP A 27 -6.60 -15.73 -9.04
C ASP A 27 -5.55 -16.86 -9.18
N PRO A 28 -4.92 -17.27 -8.06
CA PRO A 28 -3.80 -18.19 -8.12
C PRO A 28 -4.27 -19.63 -8.30
N GLN A 29 -3.71 -20.30 -9.32
CA GLN A 29 -3.83 -21.76 -9.46
C GLN A 29 -2.90 -22.51 -8.49
N ILE A 30 -1.80 -21.87 -8.10
CA ILE A 30 -0.82 -22.41 -7.14
C ILE A 30 -0.82 -21.49 -5.92
N PRO A 31 -1.17 -22.00 -4.72
CA PRO A 31 -1.12 -21.23 -3.50
C PRO A 31 0.27 -20.65 -3.23
N CYS A 32 0.34 -19.35 -2.92
CA CYS A 32 1.56 -18.71 -2.45
C CYS A 32 1.24 -17.61 -1.44
N GLU A 33 2.17 -17.31 -0.55
CA GLU A 33 2.02 -16.24 0.46
C GLU A 33 2.41 -14.86 -0.08
N PHE A 34 3.14 -14.85 -1.20
CA PHE A 34 3.75 -13.69 -1.84
C PHE A 34 3.51 -13.72 -3.33
N HIS A 35 3.17 -12.57 -3.89
CA HIS A 35 3.03 -12.43 -5.33
C HIS A 35 3.48 -11.03 -5.79
N THR A 36 3.90 -10.93 -7.03
CA THR A 36 4.20 -9.66 -7.68
C THR A 36 3.20 -9.44 -8.80
N ILE A 37 2.45 -8.35 -8.69
CA ILE A 37 1.55 -7.90 -9.74
C ILE A 37 2.31 -6.91 -10.62
N PRO A 38 2.48 -7.17 -11.93
CA PRO A 38 2.99 -6.17 -12.85
C PRO A 38 1.98 -5.04 -13.01
N LEU A 39 2.42 -3.81 -12.73
CA LEU A 39 1.66 -2.63 -13.17
C LEU A 39 2.00 -2.36 -14.63
N GLN A 40 0.98 -2.17 -15.46
CA GLN A 40 1.18 -1.79 -16.86
C GLN A 40 1.88 -0.41 -16.95
N GLN A 41 2.47 -0.12 -18.12
CA GLN A 41 3.43 0.97 -18.41
C GLN A 41 3.01 2.40 -18.01
N GLU A 42 1.76 2.63 -17.63
CA GLU A 42 1.21 3.95 -17.32
C GLU A 42 1.89 4.63 -16.12
N LEU A 43 2.45 3.86 -15.18
CA LEU A 43 3.00 4.39 -13.93
C LEU A 43 4.31 5.19 -14.10
N ASP A 44 5.11 4.93 -15.14
CA ASP A 44 6.33 5.70 -15.42
C ASP A 44 6.02 7.16 -15.73
N SER A 45 5.02 7.36 -16.59
CA SER A 45 4.53 8.70 -16.93
C SER A 45 3.89 9.38 -15.71
N MET A 46 3.21 8.62 -14.86
CA MET A 46 2.50 9.12 -13.68
C MET A 46 3.43 9.53 -12.54
N LEU A 47 4.51 8.78 -12.31
CA LEU A 47 5.54 9.17 -11.34
C LEU A 47 6.38 10.35 -11.83
N ALA A 48 6.66 10.44 -13.13
CA ALA A 48 7.32 11.61 -13.72
C ALA A 48 6.46 12.89 -13.62
N SER A 49 5.13 12.74 -13.64
CA SER A 49 4.17 13.85 -13.52
C SER A 49 3.67 14.10 -12.09
N CYS A 50 4.26 13.43 -11.09
CA CYS A 50 3.90 13.56 -9.67
C CYS A 50 2.40 13.36 -9.39
N ILE A 51 1.73 12.48 -10.16
CA ILE A 51 0.32 12.17 -9.98
C ILE A 51 0.14 11.36 -8.69
N PRO A 52 -0.70 11.81 -7.75
CA PRO A 52 -1.05 11.04 -6.56
C PRO A 52 -1.69 9.69 -6.92
N PHE A 53 -1.25 8.62 -6.25
CA PHE A 53 -1.85 7.30 -6.39
C PHE A 53 -1.84 6.52 -5.09
N PHE A 54 -2.74 5.54 -4.97
CA PHE A 54 -2.70 4.58 -3.88
C PHE A 54 -3.32 3.23 -4.26
N GLY A 55 -2.88 2.17 -3.55
CA GLY A 55 -3.31 0.80 -3.75
C GLY A 55 -4.30 0.31 -2.71
N ILE A 56 -5.28 -0.49 -3.13
CA ILE A 56 -6.26 -1.15 -2.26
C ILE A 56 -6.45 -2.60 -2.71
N PRO A 57 -6.07 -3.60 -1.90
CA PRO A 57 -6.49 -4.98 -2.13
C PRO A 57 -7.94 -5.17 -1.67
N ILE A 58 -8.78 -5.71 -2.54
CA ILE A 58 -10.20 -6.02 -2.29
C ILE A 58 -10.38 -7.54 -2.35
N PHE A 59 -10.73 -8.18 -1.23
CA PHE A 59 -11.02 -9.61 -1.20
C PHE A 59 -12.16 -9.97 -2.16
N SER A 60 -12.04 -11.09 -2.88
CA SER A 60 -13.13 -11.58 -3.74
C SER A 60 -14.33 -12.05 -2.93
N ASN A 61 -14.10 -12.55 -1.70
CA ASN A 61 -15.13 -12.98 -0.79
C ASN A 61 -14.82 -12.53 0.66
N LEU A 62 -15.80 -11.92 1.32
CA LEU A 62 -15.73 -11.44 2.71
C LEU A 62 -16.33 -12.46 3.70
N ASP A 63 -16.09 -13.74 3.46
CA ASP A 63 -16.58 -14.80 4.36
C ASP A 63 -15.71 -14.94 5.63
N SER A 64 -16.10 -15.88 6.51
CA SER A 64 -15.39 -16.13 7.76
C SER A 64 -13.94 -16.63 7.60
N SER A 65 -13.59 -17.21 6.44
CA SER A 65 -12.25 -17.74 6.19
C SER A 65 -11.21 -16.62 6.09
N ASN A 66 -11.60 -15.45 5.57
CA ASN A 66 -10.71 -14.31 5.37
C ASN A 66 -10.72 -13.28 6.51
N LYS A 67 -11.55 -13.46 7.54
CA LYS A 67 -11.73 -12.47 8.64
C LYS A 67 -10.44 -12.09 9.38
N SER A 68 -9.44 -12.95 9.37
CA SER A 68 -8.16 -12.71 10.04
C SER A 68 -7.02 -12.36 9.09
N ILE A 69 -7.26 -12.37 7.77
CA ILE A 69 -6.24 -12.14 6.76
C ILE A 69 -6.18 -10.65 6.44
N ILE A 70 -4.96 -10.11 6.39
CA ILE A 70 -4.66 -8.80 5.85
C ILE A 70 -3.80 -9.00 4.62
N ILE A 71 -4.15 -8.35 3.50
CA ILE A 71 -3.26 -8.25 2.34
C ILE A 71 -2.46 -6.97 2.47
N GLY A 72 -1.16 -7.11 2.72
CA GLY A 72 -0.20 -6.02 2.64
C GLY A 72 0.29 -5.84 1.22
N HIS A 73 0.66 -4.61 0.88
CA HIS A 73 1.17 -4.29 -0.44
C HIS A 73 2.23 -3.19 -0.37
N LYS A 74 3.12 -3.16 -1.36
CA LYS A 74 4.09 -2.08 -1.58
C LYS A 74 4.33 -1.91 -3.07
N PHE A 75 4.42 -0.66 -3.50
CA PHE A 75 4.84 -0.32 -4.85
C PHE A 75 6.36 -0.36 -4.93
N ARG A 76 6.91 -0.96 -5.98
CA ARG A 76 8.36 -0.98 -6.25
C ARG A 76 8.66 -0.58 -7.68
N ASN A 77 9.75 0.17 -7.85
CA ASN A 77 10.39 0.34 -9.15
C ASN A 77 11.44 -0.77 -9.35
N THR A 78 11.31 -1.55 -10.43
CA THR A 78 12.38 -2.45 -10.85
C THR A 78 13.33 -1.69 -11.74
N GLN A 79 14.52 -1.44 -11.21
CA GLN A 79 15.61 -0.72 -11.89
C GLN A 79 15.93 -1.27 -13.29
N SER A 80 15.63 -2.54 -13.55
CA SER A 80 15.57 -3.11 -14.89
C SER A 80 14.27 -2.66 -15.58
N ASP A 81 14.38 -1.67 -16.46
CA ASP A 81 13.33 -1.17 -17.36
C ASP A 81 12.30 -0.19 -16.78
N ASN A 82 12.53 0.40 -15.60
CA ASN A 82 11.56 1.26 -14.89
C ASN A 82 10.16 0.62 -14.71
N LYS A 83 10.07 -0.70 -14.83
CA LYS A 83 8.81 -1.40 -14.65
C LYS A 83 8.40 -1.30 -13.18
N TYR A 84 7.15 -0.91 -12.96
CA TYR A 84 6.61 -0.90 -11.61
C TYR A 84 5.86 -2.17 -11.34
N ASN A 85 6.02 -2.65 -10.11
CA ASN A 85 5.25 -3.77 -9.63
C ASN A 85 4.66 -3.44 -8.27
N VAL A 86 3.58 -4.14 -7.96
CA VAL A 86 3.07 -4.24 -6.59
C VAL A 86 3.50 -5.57 -6.04
N ASP A 87 4.29 -5.57 -4.99
CA ASP A 87 4.48 -6.77 -4.20
C ASP A 87 3.34 -6.86 -3.19
N VAL A 88 2.64 -7.98 -3.20
CA VAL A 88 1.52 -8.29 -2.34
C VAL A 88 1.86 -9.50 -1.47
N TYR A 89 1.31 -9.52 -0.26
CA TYR A 89 1.49 -10.62 0.68
C TYR A 89 0.34 -10.68 1.68
N SER A 90 0.01 -11.88 2.15
CA SER A 90 -1.02 -12.11 3.16
C SER A 90 -0.41 -12.36 4.53
N TYR A 91 -1.00 -11.75 5.54
CA TYR A 91 -0.64 -11.96 6.94
C TYR A 91 -1.90 -12.27 7.74
N CYS A 92 -1.91 -13.40 8.44
CA CYS A 92 -3.01 -13.78 9.31
C CYS A 92 -2.79 -13.20 10.71
N VAL A 93 -3.59 -12.20 11.08
CA VAL A 93 -3.51 -11.51 12.38
C VAL A 93 -3.71 -12.46 13.55
N LYS A 94 -4.60 -13.46 13.39
CA LYS A 94 -4.89 -14.45 14.43
C LYS A 94 -3.72 -15.40 14.66
N LYS A 95 -3.12 -15.93 13.58
CA LYS A 95 -1.98 -16.84 13.63
C LYS A 95 -0.65 -16.10 13.86
N LYS A 96 -0.62 -14.79 13.60
CA LYS A 96 0.57 -13.92 13.62
C LYS A 96 1.67 -14.35 12.65
N CYS A 97 1.32 -15.02 11.55
CA CYS A 97 2.25 -15.49 10.53
C CYS A 97 1.74 -15.14 9.12
N PHE A 98 2.60 -15.32 8.12
CA PHE A 98 2.16 -15.33 6.73
C PHE A 98 1.19 -16.49 6.50
N ASP A 99 0.26 -16.28 5.58
CA ASP A 99 -0.74 -17.27 5.21
C ASP A 99 -0.88 -17.25 3.69
N ILE A 100 -1.59 -18.22 3.13
CA ILE A 100 -1.83 -18.27 1.69
C ILE A 100 -2.57 -17.01 1.24
N LEU A 101 -2.13 -16.39 0.13
CA LEU A 101 -2.83 -15.26 -0.49
C LEU A 101 -4.18 -15.76 -0.99
N PRO A 102 -5.30 -15.22 -0.49
CA PRO A 102 -6.61 -15.54 -1.04
C PRO A 102 -6.76 -14.88 -2.40
N GLN A 103 -7.80 -15.24 -3.14
CA GLN A 103 -8.19 -14.50 -4.34
C GLN A 103 -8.60 -13.07 -3.98
N PHE A 104 -8.13 -12.09 -4.74
CA PHE A 104 -8.45 -10.68 -4.53
C PHE A 104 -8.32 -9.88 -5.83
N THR A 105 -8.91 -8.69 -5.85
CA THR A 105 -8.66 -7.68 -6.88
C THR A 105 -7.79 -6.58 -6.29
N PHE A 106 -6.63 -6.31 -6.90
CA PHE A 106 -5.85 -5.13 -6.57
C PHE A 106 -6.38 -3.94 -7.37
N CYS A 107 -6.76 -2.89 -6.65
CA CYS A 107 -7.19 -1.62 -7.22
C CYS A 107 -6.10 -0.58 -7.03
N THR A 108 -5.59 -0.01 -8.12
CA THR A 108 -4.74 1.18 -8.10
C THR A 108 -5.58 2.37 -8.52
N LEU A 109 -5.67 3.37 -7.65
CA LEU A 109 -6.35 4.62 -7.95
C LEU A 109 -5.33 5.70 -8.29
N TYR A 110 -5.56 6.42 -9.38
CA TYR A 110 -4.80 7.59 -9.81
C TYR A 110 -5.69 8.82 -9.72
N ILE A 111 -5.15 9.93 -9.22
CA ILE A 111 -5.90 11.18 -9.03
C ILE A 111 -5.22 12.28 -9.83
N SER A 112 -5.81 12.71 -10.94
CA SER A 112 -5.27 13.75 -11.82
C SER A 112 -6.09 15.04 -11.75
N ASN A 113 -5.58 16.11 -12.39
CA ASN A 113 -6.19 17.45 -12.43
C ASN A 113 -6.51 18.03 -11.04
N TYR A 114 -5.64 17.71 -10.07
CA TYR A 114 -5.75 18.21 -8.72
C TYR A 114 -5.11 19.61 -8.60
N PRO A 115 -5.71 20.57 -7.87
CA PRO A 115 -5.14 21.90 -7.73
C PRO A 115 -3.77 21.85 -7.03
N THR A 116 -2.72 22.25 -7.75
CA THR A 116 -1.31 22.20 -7.33
C THR A 116 -1.01 23.02 -6.07
N SER A 117 -1.91 23.93 -5.69
CA SER A 117 -1.77 24.82 -4.54
C SER A 117 -2.24 24.22 -3.21
N SER A 118 -2.68 22.96 -3.17
CA SER A 118 -3.31 22.38 -1.99
C SER A 118 -2.43 21.33 -1.31
N SER A 119 -2.33 21.44 0.02
CA SER A 119 -1.58 20.54 0.91
C SER A 119 -2.28 19.19 1.10
N SER A 120 -2.80 18.60 0.03
CA SER A 120 -3.68 17.43 0.12
C SER A 120 -2.95 16.11 -0.14
N TYR A 121 -1.80 16.17 -0.80
CA TYR A 121 -0.92 15.03 -1.01
C TYR A 121 0.54 15.46 -0.90
N ALA A 122 1.40 14.50 -0.55
CA ALA A 122 2.85 14.69 -0.58
C ALA A 122 3.55 13.34 -0.72
N SER A 123 4.66 13.32 -1.45
CA SER A 123 5.63 12.24 -1.36
C SER A 123 6.60 12.56 -0.23
N LEU A 124 6.60 11.72 0.81
CA LEU A 124 7.37 11.96 2.03
C LEU A 124 8.45 10.89 2.19
N PRO A 125 9.74 11.28 2.24
CA PRO A 125 10.80 10.32 2.45
C PRO A 125 10.81 9.81 3.90
N PHE A 126 11.29 8.58 4.09
CA PHE A 126 11.58 8.08 5.43
C PHE A 126 12.79 8.82 6.02
N LYS A 127 12.63 9.29 7.26
CA LYS A 127 13.73 9.72 8.12
C LYS A 127 14.26 8.49 8.87
N PHE A 128 15.58 8.43 9.02
CA PHE A 128 16.27 7.38 9.77
C PHE A 128 16.91 8.02 11.01
N LYS A 129 16.74 7.38 12.16
CA LYS A 129 17.49 7.70 13.38
C LYS A 129 18.27 6.45 13.77
N LEU A 130 19.51 6.63 14.21
CA LEU A 130 20.36 5.52 14.67
C LEU A 130 19.57 4.65 15.67
N LEU A 131 19.58 3.33 15.46
CA LEU A 131 18.89 2.32 16.29
C LEU A 131 17.34 2.39 16.31
N LYS A 132 16.71 3.23 15.49
CA LYS A 132 15.24 3.34 15.43
C LYS A 132 14.69 2.89 14.09
N SER A 133 13.46 2.34 14.11
CA SER A 133 12.70 2.03 12.90
C SER A 133 12.54 3.29 12.04
N PRO A 134 12.59 3.18 10.69
CA PRO A 134 12.34 4.31 9.82
C PRO A 134 10.95 4.90 10.07
N PHE A 135 10.85 6.22 9.94
CA PHE A 135 9.59 6.94 10.18
C PHE A 135 9.42 8.12 9.23
N ILE A 136 8.17 8.49 8.98
CA ILE A 136 7.76 9.73 8.35
C ILE A 136 7.25 10.65 9.45
N ASP A 137 7.72 11.89 9.43
CA ASP A 137 7.33 12.93 10.38
C ASP A 137 6.25 13.81 9.74
N LEU A 138 5.05 13.80 10.31
CA LEU A 138 3.93 14.59 9.82
C LEU A 138 3.85 15.95 10.51
N ASN A 139 4.61 16.22 11.58
CA ASN A 139 4.62 17.55 12.21
C ASN A 139 5.16 18.64 11.28
N THR A 140 6.01 18.27 10.33
CA THR A 140 6.67 19.20 9.42
C THR A 140 5.80 19.60 8.23
N ILE A 141 4.57 19.08 8.15
CA ILE A 141 3.67 19.30 7.01
C ILE A 141 2.25 19.58 7.53
N SER A 142 1.51 20.44 6.84
CA SER A 142 0.11 20.73 7.14
C SER A 142 -0.85 19.66 6.60
N ILE A 143 -0.42 18.40 6.57
CA ILE A 143 -1.15 17.28 5.96
C ILE A 143 -1.46 16.23 7.01
N ASN A 144 -2.73 15.80 7.07
CA ASN A 144 -3.15 14.63 7.83
C ASN A 144 -3.62 13.54 6.86
N PRO A 145 -2.71 12.65 6.40
CA PRO A 145 -3.04 11.71 5.33
C PRO A 145 -4.08 10.70 5.81
N LYS A 146 -5.16 10.55 5.05
CA LYS A 146 -6.17 9.49 5.24
C LYS A 146 -5.78 8.19 4.52
N CYS A 147 -5.11 8.33 3.38
CA CYS A 147 -4.61 7.23 2.56
C CYS A 147 -3.09 7.36 2.45
N VAL A 148 -2.39 6.23 2.56
CA VAL A 148 -0.92 6.19 2.44
C VAL A 148 -0.55 4.97 1.61
N SER A 149 0.27 5.17 0.59
CA SER A 149 0.88 4.08 -0.17
C SER A 149 2.39 4.12 -0.02
N LEU A 150 2.97 2.93 0.18
CA LEU A 150 4.40 2.77 0.29
C LEU A 150 5.01 2.57 -1.09
N TYR A 151 5.98 3.42 -1.43
CA TYR A 151 6.78 3.31 -2.64
C TYR A 151 8.26 3.07 -2.31
N LEU A 152 8.86 2.05 -2.93
CA LEU A 152 10.27 1.72 -2.81
C LEU A 152 10.99 1.98 -4.13
N SER A 153 11.99 2.86 -4.09
CA SER A 153 12.81 3.25 -5.25
C SER A 153 13.91 2.25 -5.62
N LYS A 154 14.17 1.24 -4.77
CA LYS A 154 15.18 0.21 -5.02
C LYS A 154 14.63 -1.18 -4.72
N ASN A 155 15.03 -2.14 -5.55
CA ASN A 155 14.76 -3.56 -5.32
C ASN A 155 15.67 -4.09 -4.22
N ASN A 156 15.32 -3.78 -2.99
CA ASN A 156 15.90 -4.42 -1.82
C ASN A 156 14.88 -5.47 -1.37
N ASN A 157 15.34 -6.68 -1.03
CA ASN A 157 14.55 -7.78 -0.45
C ASN A 157 14.04 -7.40 0.95
N TYR A 158 13.23 -6.35 1.04
CA TYR A 158 12.67 -5.88 2.29
C TYR A 158 11.62 -6.88 2.74
N LYS A 159 11.79 -7.29 4.01
CA LYS A 159 10.80 -8.04 4.77
C LYS A 159 9.42 -7.38 4.62
N PRO A 160 8.35 -8.17 4.56
CA PRO A 160 6.99 -7.65 4.55
C PRO A 160 6.76 -6.70 5.73
N MET A 161 6.04 -5.61 5.47
CA MET A 161 5.96 -4.50 6.41
C MET A 161 4.65 -3.73 6.30
N PHE A 162 4.06 -3.40 7.45
CA PHE A 162 2.88 -2.55 7.50
C PHE A 162 3.24 -1.13 7.93
N LEU A 163 2.51 -0.17 7.39
CA LEU A 163 2.53 1.21 7.88
C LEU A 163 1.66 1.31 9.13
N ASN A 164 2.23 1.91 10.18
CA ASN A 164 1.54 2.18 11.43
C ASN A 164 1.50 3.70 11.63
N GLN A 165 0.38 4.29 11.25
CA GLN A 165 0.12 5.72 11.45
C GLN A 165 -0.21 5.98 12.93
N LYS A 166 0.54 6.91 13.51
CA LYS A 166 0.38 7.46 14.85
C LYS A 166 0.13 8.96 14.71
N VAL A 167 -0.27 9.59 15.81
CA VAL A 167 -0.35 11.05 15.89
C VAL A 167 0.99 11.62 15.43
N ASN A 168 0.93 12.42 14.36
CA ASN A 168 2.03 13.14 13.74
C ASN A 168 3.18 12.29 13.16
N GLN A 169 3.07 10.96 13.07
CA GLN A 169 4.13 10.11 12.51
C GLN A 169 3.59 8.86 11.83
N ILE A 170 4.25 8.39 10.78
CA ILE A 170 4.02 7.06 10.20
C ILE A 170 5.27 6.23 10.40
N LYS A 171 5.15 5.05 11.00
CA LYS A 171 6.29 4.14 11.24
C LYS A 171 6.13 2.87 10.42
N ILE A 172 7.26 2.31 10.00
CA ILE A 172 7.30 0.95 9.46
C ILE A 172 7.26 -0.04 10.61
N LYS A 173 6.34 -1.01 10.54
CA LYS A 173 6.38 -2.23 11.34
C LYS A 173 6.77 -3.39 10.44
N TYR A 174 7.97 -3.91 10.65
CA TYR A 174 8.39 -5.15 10.01
C TYR A 174 7.68 -6.33 10.65
N LEU A 175 7.27 -7.27 9.82
CA LEU A 175 6.77 -8.56 10.28
C LEU A 175 7.98 -9.50 10.40
N ASN A 176 8.14 -10.11 11.57
CA ASN A 176 9.14 -11.14 11.78
C ASN A 176 8.55 -12.49 11.35
N TRP A 177 9.41 -13.35 10.80
CA TRP A 177 9.08 -14.74 10.46
C TRP A 177 8.97 -15.63 11.73
N ASP A 178 9.59 -15.22 12.84
CA ASP A 178 9.87 -16.08 14.00
C ASP A 178 9.28 -15.61 15.34
N GLU A 179 8.10 -14.98 15.37
CA GLU A 179 7.38 -14.88 16.65
C GLU A 179 6.57 -16.17 16.87
N TYR A 180 7.15 -17.06 17.69
CA TYR A 180 6.58 -18.25 18.36
C TYR A 180 6.73 -19.62 17.67
N VAL A 181 7.96 -20.15 17.68
CA VAL A 181 8.18 -21.55 18.05
C VAL A 181 8.52 -21.54 19.54
N HIS A 182 7.71 -22.25 20.34
CA HIS A 182 7.73 -22.37 21.81
C HIS A 182 6.97 -21.31 22.62
N ASN A 183 5.72 -21.65 22.96
CA ASN A 183 5.28 -21.85 24.36
C ASN A 183 4.24 -22.96 24.40
#